data_AF-A0A0D7DY32-F1
#
_entry.id   AF-A0A0D7DY32-F1
#
_cell.length_a   1.000
_cell.length_b   1.000
_cell.length_c   1.000
_cell.angle_alpha   90.00
_cell.angle_beta   90.00
_cell.angle_gamma   90.00
#
_symmetry.space_group_name_H-M   'P 1'
#
loop_
_entity.id
_entity.type
_entity.pdbx_description
1 polymer ?
#
loop_
_entity_poly.entity_id
_entity_poly.type
_entity_poly.pdbx_seq_one_letter_code
_entity_poly.pdbx_strand_id
1 'polypeptide(L)'
;MSEWWNAPCRPLDEAARARALARQEQLTKPRGALGRLESLALELAAMQGCERPRAERVRIAVFAGDHGVVEEGVSAYPQAVTGQMLRNFVRGGAALSVLARRL
;
A
#
# COMPACT_ATOMS: atom_id res chain seq x y z
N MET A 1 1.65 -12.08 -28.06
CA MET A 1 1.84 -12.32 -26.62
C MET A 1 0.79 -11.49 -25.91
N SER A 2 0.00 -12.05 -24.99
CA SER A 2 -0.93 -11.24 -24.19
C SER A 2 -0.15 -10.53 -23.11
N GLU A 3 -0.29 -9.21 -23.03
CA GLU A 3 0.33 -8.42 -21.98
C GLU A 3 -0.26 -8.77 -20.61
N TRP A 4 0.59 -8.86 -19.59
CA TRP A 4 0.18 -9.31 -18.26
C TRP A 4 -0.79 -8.34 -17.57
N TRP A 5 -0.75 -7.05 -17.91
CA TRP A 5 -1.63 -6.03 -17.33
C TRP A 5 -3.07 -6.07 -17.86
N ASN A 6 -3.32 -6.82 -18.94
CA ASN A 6 -4.68 -7.07 -19.45
C ASN A 6 -5.28 -8.38 -18.90
N ALA A 7 -4.50 -9.17 -18.16
CA ALA A 7 -4.99 -10.38 -17.53
C ALA A 7 -5.79 -10.07 -16.26
N PRO A 8 -6.78 -10.90 -15.88
CA PRO A 8 -7.48 -10.73 -14.61
C PRO A 8 -6.51 -10.85 -13.44
N CYS A 9 -6.75 -10.06 -12.38
CA CYS A 9 -6.01 -10.18 -11.14
C CYS A 9 -6.11 -11.62 -10.61
N ARG A 10 -4.97 -12.15 -10.14
CA ARG A 10 -4.93 -13.46 -9.50
C ARG A 10 -5.84 -13.46 -8.26
N PRO A 11 -6.69 -14.48 -8.05
CA PRO A 11 -7.47 -14.59 -6.82
C PRO A 11 -6.56 -14.81 -5.61
N LEU A 12 -7.06 -14.45 -4.43
CA LEU A 12 -6.35 -14.68 -3.17
C LEU A 12 -6.18 -16.17 -2.89
N ASP A 13 -5.07 -16.54 -2.27
CA ASP A 13 -4.80 -17.91 -1.83
C ASP A 13 -5.49 -18.19 -0.49
N GLU A 14 -6.71 -18.73 -0.56
CA GLU A 14 -7.50 -19.07 0.62
C GLU A 14 -6.88 -20.21 1.46
N ALA A 15 -6.08 -21.09 0.84
CA ALA A 15 -5.36 -22.11 1.59
C ALA A 15 -4.24 -21.48 2.43
N ALA A 16 -3.52 -20.48 1.90
CA ALA A 16 -2.55 -19.71 2.66
C ALA A 16 -3.21 -18.92 3.80
N ARG A 17 -4.37 -18.30 3.55
CA ARG A 17 -5.18 -17.64 4.60
C ARG A 17 -5.53 -18.60 5.72
N ALA A 18 -6.01 -19.81 5.39
CA ALA A 18 -6.40 -20.82 6.37
C ALA A 18 -5.20 -21.30 7.21
N ARG A 19 -4.03 -21.53 6.58
CA ARG A 19 -2.79 -21.87 7.31
C ARG A 19 -2.37 -20.75 8.27
N ALA A 20 -2.44 -19.50 7.83
CA ALA A 20 -2.12 -18.34 8.67
C ALA A 20 -3.10 -18.21 9.86
N LEU A 21 -4.38 -18.49 9.67
CA LEU A 21 -5.39 -18.50 10.73
C LEU A 21 -5.11 -19.59 11.76
N ALA A 22 -4.90 -20.82 11.32
CA ALA A 22 -4.57 -21.94 12.22
C ALA A 22 -3.32 -21.63 13.05
N ARG A 23 -2.31 -20.99 12.44
CA ARG A 23 -1.14 -20.50 13.16
C ARG A 23 -1.50 -19.45 14.22
N GLN A 24 -2.33 -18.46 13.90
CA GLN A 24 -2.73 -17.39 14.83
C GLN A 24 -3.44 -17.94 16.08
N GLU A 25 -4.17 -19.05 15.93
CA GLU A 25 -4.88 -19.75 17.02
C GLU A 25 -3.93 -20.53 17.95
N GLN A 26 -2.71 -20.85 17.49
CA GLN A 26 -1.68 -21.55 18.27
C GLN A 26 -0.70 -20.62 19.01
N LEU A 27 -0.74 -19.32 18.73
CA LEU A 27 0.15 -18.36 19.38
C LEU A 27 -0.24 -18.16 20.84
N THR A 28 0.76 -17.90 21.69
CA THR A 28 0.58 -17.55 23.11
C THR A 28 -0.02 -16.16 23.26
N LYS A 29 -1.30 -16.02 22.91
CA LYS A 29 -2.12 -14.81 23.05
C LYS A 29 -3.59 -15.21 23.20
N PRO A 30 -4.43 -14.43 23.92
CA PRO A 30 -5.86 -14.58 23.82
C PRO A 30 -6.31 -14.39 22.35
N ARG A 31 -7.32 -15.15 21.93
CA ARG A 31 -7.89 -15.03 20.58
C ARG A 31 -8.34 -13.59 20.32
N GLY A 32 -7.88 -13.00 19.22
CA GLY A 32 -8.22 -11.62 18.85
C GLY A 32 -7.49 -10.51 19.62
N ALA A 33 -6.56 -10.84 20.52
CA ALA A 33 -5.86 -9.85 21.34
C ALA A 33 -5.09 -8.80 20.54
N LEU A 34 -4.69 -9.10 19.29
CA LEU A 34 -3.99 -8.15 18.43
C LEU A 34 -4.92 -7.41 17.44
N GLY A 35 -6.23 -7.66 17.51
CA GLY A 35 -7.25 -7.00 16.70
C GLY A 35 -6.92 -6.98 15.22
N ARG A 36 -6.81 -5.77 14.64
CA ARG A 36 -6.56 -5.56 13.20
C ARG A 36 -5.24 -6.18 12.72
N LEU A 37 -4.24 -6.34 13.58
CA LEU A 37 -2.97 -6.95 13.17
C LEU A 37 -3.14 -8.45 12.82
N GLU A 38 -4.10 -9.15 13.44
CA GLU A 38 -4.39 -10.54 13.09
C GLU A 38 -5.00 -10.60 11.69
N SER A 39 -6.06 -9.83 11.44
CA SER A 39 -6.74 -9.79 10.14
C SER A 39 -5.80 -9.36 9.02
N LEU A 40 -4.95 -8.35 9.25
CA LEU A 40 -3.96 -7.90 8.28
C LEU A 40 -2.95 -9.00 7.93
N ALA A 41 -2.49 -9.78 8.91
CA ALA A 41 -1.61 -10.91 8.64
C ALA A 41 -2.31 -11.98 7.78
N LEU A 42 -3.61 -12.23 7.97
CA LEU A 42 -4.36 -13.19 7.14
C LEU A 42 -4.53 -12.70 5.69
N GLU A 43 -4.81 -11.41 5.50
CA GLU A 43 -4.92 -10.81 4.17
C GLU A 43 -3.60 -10.85 3.42
N LEU A 44 -2.49 -10.47 4.08
CA LEU A 44 -1.17 -10.54 3.48
C LEU A 44 -0.75 -11.98 3.17
N ALA A 45 -1.13 -12.96 4.00
CA ALA A 45 -0.88 -14.37 3.74
C ALA A 45 -1.59 -14.84 2.46
N ALA A 46 -2.85 -14.43 2.28
CA ALA A 46 -3.64 -14.76 1.10
C ALA A 46 -3.09 -14.09 -0.17
N MET A 47 -2.61 -12.84 -0.06
CA MET A 47 -1.98 -12.12 -1.19
C MET A 47 -0.61 -12.70 -1.57
N GLN A 48 0.20 -13.11 -0.57
CA GLN A 48 1.56 -13.59 -0.78
C GLN A 48 1.64 -15.12 -0.97
N GLY A 49 0.54 -15.85 -0.76
CA GLY A 49 0.49 -17.32 -0.90
C GLY A 49 1.32 -18.05 0.17
N CYS A 50 1.53 -17.46 1.34
CA CYS A 50 2.37 -18.03 2.39
C CYS A 50 1.77 -17.85 3.79
N GLU A 51 2.07 -18.77 4.71
CA GLU A 51 1.54 -18.74 6.08
C GLU A 51 2.08 -17.56 6.92
N ARG A 52 3.33 -17.15 6.65
CA ARG A 52 4.07 -16.11 7.38
C ARG A 52 4.43 -14.97 6.44
N PRO A 53 3.48 -14.09 6.11
CA PRO A 53 3.72 -13.00 5.19
C PRO A 53 4.69 -11.97 5.76
N ARG A 54 5.31 -11.20 4.87
CA ARG A 54 6.28 -10.15 5.21
C ARG A 54 5.98 -8.85 4.47
N ALA A 55 6.34 -7.73 5.07
CA ALA A 55 6.22 -6.40 4.47
C ALA A 55 7.56 -5.64 4.55
N GLU A 56 8.67 -6.31 4.21
CA GLU A 56 10.03 -5.75 4.34
C GLU A 56 10.35 -4.65 3.31
N ARG A 57 9.67 -4.67 2.16
CA ARG A 57 9.87 -3.71 1.07
C ARG A 57 8.54 -3.18 0.57
N VAL A 58 8.15 -2.03 1.09
CA VAL A 58 6.96 -1.30 0.66
C VAL A 58 7.36 -0.24 -0.37
N ARG A 59 6.57 -0.06 -1.42
CA ARG A 59 6.78 0.96 -2.44
C ARG A 59 5.60 1.91 -2.45
N ILE A 60 5.89 3.20 -2.55
CA ILE A 60 4.90 4.24 -2.77
C ILE A 60 5.12 4.80 -4.18
N ALA A 61 4.08 4.75 -5.01
CA ALA A 61 4.08 5.37 -6.33
C ALA A 61 3.30 6.69 -6.25
N VAL A 62 3.93 7.80 -6.65
CA VAL A 62 3.31 9.12 -6.69
C VAL A 62 3.02 9.48 -8.14
N PHE A 63 1.74 9.69 -8.44
CA PHE A 63 1.29 10.19 -9.73
C PHE A 63 0.91 11.66 -9.55
N ALA A 64 1.41 12.53 -10.43
CA ALA A 64 1.12 13.95 -10.39
C ALA A 64 0.75 14.43 -11.78
N GLY A 65 -0.30 15.25 -11.85
CA GLY A 65 -0.80 15.87 -13.06
C GLY A 65 -1.58 17.13 -12.71
N ASP A 66 -1.45 18.14 -13.55
CA ASP A 66 -2.28 19.34 -13.45
C ASP A 66 -3.66 19.11 -14.08
N HIS A 67 -4.61 19.94 -13.65
CA HIS A 67 -5.98 19.89 -14.14
C HIS A 67 -6.39 21.30 -14.58
N GLY A 68 -6.86 21.43 -15.84
CA GLY A 68 -7.18 22.73 -16.43
C GLY A 68 -8.30 23.50 -15.73
N VAL A 69 -9.19 22.79 -15.01
CA VAL A 69 -10.26 23.41 -14.19
C VAL A 69 -9.75 24.38 -13.13
N VAL A 70 -8.44 24.39 -12.83
CA VAL A 70 -7.82 25.40 -11.97
C VAL A 70 -8.07 26.84 -12.43
N GLU A 71 -8.29 27.06 -13.73
CA GLU A 71 -8.63 28.37 -14.30
C GLU A 71 -9.97 28.92 -13.77
N GLU A 72 -10.87 28.06 -13.29
CA GLU A 72 -12.16 28.43 -12.68
C GLU A 72 -12.03 28.89 -11.22
N GLY A 73 -10.81 29.03 -10.69
CA GLY A 73 -10.56 29.50 -9.32
C GLY A 73 -10.96 28.53 -8.22
N VAL A 74 -11.16 27.24 -8.55
CA VAL A 74 -11.61 26.19 -7.61
C VAL A 74 -10.50 25.66 -6.69
N SER A 75 -9.24 26.05 -6.93
CA SER A 75 -8.08 25.55 -6.18
C SER A 75 -7.62 26.53 -5.10
N ALA A 76 -7.27 26.02 -3.93
CA ALA A 76 -6.67 26.78 -2.84
C ALA A 76 -5.22 27.23 -3.12
N TYR A 77 -4.56 26.62 -4.12
CA TYR A 77 -3.17 26.89 -4.47
C TYR A 77 -2.99 27.12 -5.98
N PRO A 78 -2.02 27.95 -6.40
CA PRO A 78 -1.69 28.11 -7.81
C PRO A 78 -1.23 26.79 -8.45
N GLN A 79 -1.53 26.61 -9.74
CA GLN A 79 -1.15 25.40 -10.51
C GLN A 79 0.36 25.07 -10.42
N ALA A 80 1.22 26.09 -10.36
CA ALA A 80 2.67 25.92 -10.26
C ALA A 80 3.13 25.09 -9.03
N VAL A 81 2.27 24.95 -8.00
CA VAL A 81 2.56 24.17 -6.79
C VAL A 81 2.74 22.67 -7.10
N THR A 82 2.06 22.12 -8.11
CA THR A 82 2.24 20.71 -8.53
C THR A 82 3.71 20.43 -8.88
N GLY A 83 4.30 21.27 -9.74
CA GLY A 83 5.70 21.15 -10.13
C GLY A 83 6.68 21.43 -8.98
N GLN A 84 6.34 22.34 -8.08
CA GLN A 84 7.14 22.61 -6.87
C GLN A 84 7.16 21.39 -5.94
N MET A 85 6.01 20.74 -5.72
CA MET A 85 5.90 19.55 -4.89
C MET A 85 6.61 18.35 -5.50
N LEU A 86 6.54 18.16 -6.82
CA LEU A 86 7.35 17.15 -7.52
C LEU A 86 8.85 17.33 -7.26
N ARG A 87 9.37 18.56 -7.38
CA ARG A 87 10.77 18.85 -7.02
C ARG A 87 11.06 18.54 -5.55
N ASN A 88 10.12 18.80 -4.64
CA ASN A 88 10.26 18.49 -3.23
C ASN A 88 10.28 16.96 -2.96
N PHE A 89 9.43 16.19 -3.64
CA PHE A 89 9.42 14.72 -3.55
C PHE A 89 10.75 14.11 -4.03
N VAL A 90 11.25 14.57 -5.19
CA VAL A 90 12.53 14.11 -5.76
C VAL A 90 13.71 14.43 -4.85
N ARG A 91 13.72 15.63 -4.24
CA ARG A 91 14.74 16.02 -3.25
C ARG A 91 14.58 15.31 -1.91
N GLY A 92 13.50 14.58 -1.72
CA GLY A 92 13.23 13.84 -0.49
C GLY A 92 12.82 14.71 0.70
N GLY A 93 12.44 15.98 0.47
CA GLY A 93 12.09 16.96 1.49
C GLY A 93 10.60 16.99 1.84
N ALA A 94 9.75 16.31 1.07
CA ALA A 94 8.33 16.17 1.40
C ALA A 94 8.12 15.19 2.55
N ALA A 95 7.08 15.42 3.36
CA ALA A 95 6.72 14.54 4.47
C ALA A 95 6.56 13.07 4.03
N LEU A 96 5.93 12.84 2.87
CA LEU A 96 5.81 11.51 2.26
C LEU A 96 7.18 10.85 2.05
N SER A 97 8.14 11.58 1.49
CA SER A 97 9.48 11.07 1.22
C SER A 97 10.23 10.71 2.51
N VAL A 98 9.98 11.44 3.60
CA VAL A 98 10.54 11.12 4.93
C VAL A 98 9.91 9.83 5.47
N LEU A 99 8.58 9.73 5.45
CA LEU A 99 7.87 8.54 5.95
C LEU A 99 8.25 7.29 5.17
N ALA A 100 8.30 7.36 3.83
CA ALA A 100 8.68 6.25 2.97
C ALA A 100 10.11 5.71 3.21
N ARG A 101 10.99 6.51 3.82
CA ARG A 101 12.37 6.08 4.19
C ARG A 101 12.46 5.56 5.62
N ARG A 102 11.44 5.75 6.45
CA ARG A 102 11.49 5.54 7.90
C ARG A 102 10.51 4.48 8.38
N LEU A 103 9.46 4.20 7.61
CA LEU A 103 8.43 3.21 7.86
C LEU A 103 8.44 2.17 6.74
#